data_AF-X1FI04-F1
#
_entry.id   AF-X1FI04-F1
#
_cell.length_a   1.000
_cell.length_b   1.000
_cell.length_c   1.000
_cell.angle_alpha   90.00
_cell.angle_beta   90.00
_cell.angle_gamma   90.00
#
_symmetry.space_group_name_H-M   'P 1'
#
loop_
_entity.id
_entity.type
_entity.pdbx_description
1 polymer ?
#
loop_
_entity_poly.entity_id
_entity_poly.type
_entity_poly.pdbx_seq_one_letter_code
_entity_poly.pdbx_strand_id
1 'polypeptide(L)' 'KEIEFTDSLPKTRSGKIMRRVLKAKELGLPVGDVSTLEEY' A
#
# COMPACT_ATOMS: atom_id res chain seq x y z
N LYS A 1 -13.64 -7.66 -11.74
CA LYS A 1 -12.36 -7.87 -11.02
C LYS A 1 -11.28 -7.79 -12.07
N GLU A 2 -10.50 -6.72 -12.02
CA GLU A 2 -9.38 -6.47 -12.92
C GLU A 2 -8.08 -6.63 -12.11
N ILE A 3 -6.99 -6.95 -12.78
CA ILE A 3 -5.68 -7.13 -12.15
C ILE A 3 -4.78 -6.01 -12.65
N GLU A 4 -4.37 -5.12 -11.75
CA GLU A 4 -3.37 -4.11 -12.02
C GLU A 4 -1.98 -4.65 -11.67
N PHE A 5 -1.04 -4.53 -12.61
CA PHE A 5 0.38 -4.78 -12.36
C PHE A 5 1.04 -3.46 -11.98
N THR A 6 1.85 -3.50 -10.94
CA THR A 6 2.61 -2.35 -10.44
C THR A 6 4.05 -2.79 -10.20
N ASP A 7 5.00 -1.88 -10.41
CA ASP A 7 6.43 -2.16 -10.28
C ASP A 7 6.83 -2.45 -8.83
N SER A 8 6.10 -1.87 -7.87
CA SER A 8 6.43 -2.00 -6.46
C SER A 8 5.19 -2.02 -5.56
N LEU A 9 5.30 -2.79 -4.47
CA LEU A 9 4.22 -2.95 -3.50
C LEU A 9 4.52 -2.15 -2.23
N PRO A 10 3.47 -1.63 -1.57
CA PRO A 10 3.69 -0.89 -0.37
C PRO A 10 4.15 -1.77 0.79
N LYS A 11 5.38 -1.58 1.26
CA LYS A 11 6.07 -2.20 2.39
C LYS A 11 6.54 -1.20 3.46
N THR A 12 6.57 -1.61 4.72
CA THR A 12 7.27 -0.86 5.77
C THR A 12 8.79 -0.90 5.56
N ARG A 13 9.54 -0.06 6.29
CA ARG A 13 11.03 -0.14 6.40
C ARG A 13 11.58 -1.50 6.87
N SER A 14 10.71 -2.38 7.36
CA SER A 14 11.03 -3.75 7.74
C SER A 14 10.61 -4.78 6.68
N GLY A 15 10.20 -4.32 5.49
CA GLY A 15 9.79 -5.15 4.36
C GLY A 15 8.36 -5.70 4.43
N LYS A 16 7.57 -5.37 5.46
CA LYS A 16 6.21 -5.91 5.63
C LYS A 16 5.23 -5.22 4.69
N ILE A 17 4.57 -5.97 3.82
CA ILE A 17 3.55 -5.44 2.91
C ILE A 17 2.37 -4.84 3.71
N MET A 18 2.09 -3.57 3.48
CA MET A 18 1.00 -2.81 4.10
C MET A 18 -0.31 -2.99 3.34
N ARG A 19 -0.90 -4.20 3.42
CA ARG A 19 -2.17 -4.54 2.75
C ARG A 19 -3.32 -3.58 3.08
N ARG A 20 -3.29 -2.90 4.23
CA ARG A 20 -4.30 -1.89 4.59
C ARG A 20 -4.31 -0.71 3.61
N VAL A 21 -3.15 -0.31 3.10
CA VAL A 21 -3.02 0.81 2.14
C VAL A 21 -3.62 0.41 0.80
N LEU A 22 -3.31 -0.81 0.33
CA LEU A 22 -3.92 -1.37 -0.87
C LEU A 22 -5.44 -1.46 -0.75
N LYS A 23 -5.94 -1.92 0.41
CA LYS A 23 -7.39 -1.98 0.68
C LYS A 23 -8.03 -0.60 0.71
N ALA A 24 -7.39 0.39 1.33
CA ALA A 24 -7.90 1.76 1.37
C ALA A 24 -7.93 2.39 -0.03
N LYS A 25 -6.91 2.16 -0.86
CA LYS A 25 -6.86 2.61 -2.26
C LYS A 25 -8.01 2.02 -3.07
N GLU A 26 -8.23 0.71 -2.99
CA GLU A 26 -9.33 0.02 -3.68
C GLU A 26 -10.72 0.53 -3.24
N LEU A 27 -10.89 0.80 -1.95
CA LEU A 27 -12.15 1.27 -1.39
C LEU A 27 -12.34 2.79 -1.48
N GLY A 28 -11.36 3.55 -2.01
CA GLY A 28 -11.38 5.02 -2.03
C GLY A 28 -11.37 5.66 -0.63
N LEU A 29 -10.90 4.94 0.38
CA LEU A 29 -10.85 5.39 1.76
C LEU A 29 -9.52 6.09 2.08
N PRO A 30 -9.50 6.99 3.08
CA PRO A 30 -8.26 7.62 3.52
C PRO A 30 -7.27 6.57 4.05
N VAL A 31 -6.06 6.59 3.50
CA VAL A 31 -4.97 5.68 3.90
C VAL A 31 -4.45 5.94 5.31
N GLY A 32 -4.73 7.10 5.92
CA GLY A 32 -4.23 7.46 7.26
C GLY A 32 -2.72 7.67 7.30
N ASP A 33 -2.11 7.54 8.48
CA ASP A 33 -0.66 7.76 8.65
C ASP A 33 0.16 6.70 7.90
N VAL A 34 1.12 7.15 7.09
CA VAL A 34 1.99 6.35 6.23
C VAL A 34 3.48 6.55 6.54
N SER A 35 3.81 7.16 7.68
CA SER A 35 5.17 7.48 8.11
C SER A 35 6.16 6.30 8.13
N THR A 36 5.67 5.07 8.28
CA THR A 36 6.49 3.85 8.28
C THR A 36 6.78 3.27 6.90
N LEU A 37 6.20 3.83 5.84
CA LEU A 37 6.47 3.42 4.48
C LEU A 37 7.93 3.68 4.14
N GLU A 38 8.56 2.70 3.51
CA GLU A 38 9.78 2.91 2.75
C GLU A 38 9.35 3.41 1.36
N GLU A 39 10.01 4.42 0.79
CA GLU A 39 9.68 4.89 -0.56
C GLU A 39 9.86 3.74 -1.56
N TYR A 40 8.85 3.49 -2.40
CA TYR A 40 8.89 2.48 -3.46
C TYR A 40 9.03 3.09 -4.85
#